data_AF-A0A1G1WD37-F1
#
_entry.id   AF-A0A1G1WD37-F1
#
_cell.length_a   1.000
_cell.length_b   1.000
_cell.length_c   1.000
_cell.angle_alpha   90.00
_cell.angle_beta   90.00
_cell.angle_gamma   90.00
#
_symmetry.space_group_name_H-M   'P 1'
#
loop_
_entity.id
_entity.type
_entity.pdbx_description
1 polymer ?
#
loop_
_entity_poly.entity_id
_entity_poly.type
_entity_poly.pdbx_seq_one_letter_code
_entity_poly.pdbx_strand_id
1 'polypeptide(L)' 'MKNKRININLPITTLEKLNSTVPEGKRSQFIAETLEEKLEEKTSLRESIIRDLKENRWIHEKVMKEWSSLETEGWPEY' A
#
# COMPACT_ATOMS: atom_id res chain seq x y z
N MET A 1 -25.52 1.75 -7.60
CA MET A 1 -24.12 1.54 -8.02
C MET A 1 -24.10 1.08 -9.47
N LYS A 2 -23.19 1.60 -10.29
CA LYS A 2 -22.97 1.08 -11.65
C LYS A 2 -21.95 -0.07 -11.55
N ASN A 3 -22.38 -1.29 -11.86
CA ASN A 3 -21.50 -2.46 -11.82
C ASN A 3 -21.01 -2.78 -13.24
N LYS A 4 -19.72 -3.05 -13.39
CA LYS A 4 -19.13 -3.53 -14.65
C LYS A 4 -18.70 -4.98 -14.47
N ARG A 5 -19.13 -5.86 -15.37
CA ARG A 5 -18.69 -7.25 -15.37
C ARG A 5 -17.25 -7.32 -15.88
N ILE A 6 -16.39 -8.00 -15.13
CA ILE A 6 -15.02 -8.31 -15.52
C ILE A 6 -14.85 -9.83 -15.56
N ASN A 7 -14.04 -10.32 -16.51
CA ASN A 7 -13.61 -11.71 -16.54
C ASN A 7 -12.18 -11.76 -16.02
N ILE A 8 -11.94 -12.57 -15.00
CA ILE A 8 -10.63 -12.74 -14.37
C ILE A 8 -10.27 -14.22 -14.31
N ASN A 9 -8.99 -14.52 -14.45
CA ASN A 9 -8.46 -15.85 -14.22
C ASN A 9 -7.86 -15.91 -12.81
N LEU A 10 -8.27 -16.90 -12.03
CA LEU A 10 -7.73 -17.15 -10.69
C LEU A 10 -7.04 -18.52 -10.66
N PRO A 11 -6.01 -18.70 -9.82
CA PRO A 11 -5.45 -20.02 -9.57
C PRO A 11 -6.53 -20.99 -9.10
N ILE A 12 -6.45 -22.24 -9.56
CA ILE A 12 -7.43 -23.29 -9.23
C ILE A 12 -7.55 -23.47 -7.71
N THR A 13 -6.41 -23.48 -7.01
CA THR A 13 -6.35 -23.59 -5.55
C THR A 13 -7.07 -22.44 -4.83
N THR A 14 -7.03 -21.23 -5.39
CA THR A 14 -7.76 -20.07 -4.86
C THR A 14 -9.26 -20.22 -5.10
N LEU A 15 -9.65 -20.72 -6.27
CA LEU A 15 -11.04 -20.92 -6.63
C LEU A 15 -11.70 -22.00 -5.76
N GLU A 16 -10.99 -23.10 -5.51
CA GLU A 16 -11.44 -24.17 -4.60
C GLU A 16 -11.67 -23.65 -3.19
N LYS A 17 -10.71 -22.89 -2.64
CA LYS A 17 -10.86 -22.25 -1.33
C LYS A 17 -12.01 -21.25 -1.28
N LEU A 18 -12.17 -20.45 -2.33
CA LEU A 18 -13.27 -19.51 -2.43
C LEU A 18 -14.62 -20.25 -2.43
N ASN A 19 -14.72 -21.36 -3.15
CA ASN A 19 -15.92 -22.18 -3.24
C ASN A 19 -16.25 -22.89 -1.92
N SER A 20 -15.24 -23.31 -1.15
CA SER A 20 -15.43 -23.98 0.14
C SER A 20 -15.72 -23.01 1.29
N THR A 21 -15.23 -21.77 1.19
CA THR A 21 -15.27 -20.80 2.31
C THR A 21 -16.42 -19.80 2.16
N VAL A 22 -16.76 -19.42 0.92
CA VAL A 22 -17.76 -18.39 0.65
C VAL A 22 -19.04 -19.02 0.10
N PRO A 23 -20.20 -18.76 0.72
CA PRO A 23 -21.48 -19.25 0.24
C PRO A 23 -21.75 -18.89 -1.23
N GLU A 24 -22.48 -19.76 -1.91
CA GLU A 24 -22.93 -19.51 -3.27
C GLU A 24 -23.73 -18.21 -3.35
N GLY A 25 -23.57 -17.45 -4.45
CA GLY A 25 -24.18 -16.13 -4.62
C GLY A 25 -23.47 -14.97 -3.93
N LYS A 26 -22.62 -15.21 -2.92
CA LYS A 26 -21.87 -14.14 -2.20
C LYS A 26 -20.43 -13.94 -2.67
N ARG A 27 -19.95 -14.75 -3.62
CA ARG A 27 -18.55 -14.71 -4.08
C ARG A 27 -18.14 -13.37 -4.68
N SER A 28 -19.00 -12.77 -5.52
CA SER A 28 -18.72 -11.46 -6.11
C SER A 28 -18.65 -10.35 -5.05
N GLN A 29 -19.50 -10.43 -4.04
CA GLN A 29 -19.49 -9.49 -2.91
C GLN A 29 -18.20 -9.65 -2.10
N PHE A 30 -17.83 -10.87 -1.74
CA PHE A 30 -16.59 -11.15 -1.03
C PHE A 30 -15.35 -10.62 -1.76
N ILE A 31 -15.27 -10.86 -3.07
CA ILE A 31 -14.15 -10.36 -3.90
C ILE A 31 -14.14 -8.82 -3.90
N ALA A 32 -15.29 -8.17 -4.02
CA ALA A 32 -15.38 -6.71 -4.00
C ALA A 32 -14.93 -6.12 -2.67
N GLU A 33 -15.44 -6.64 -1.54
CA GLU A 33 -15.07 -6.19 -0.19
C GLU A 33 -13.58 -6.39 0.06
N THR A 34 -13.03 -7.54 -0.31
CA THR A 34 -11.59 -7.83 -0.16
C THR A 34 -10.73 -6.86 -0.99
N LEU A 35 -11.17 -6.53 -2.21
CA LEU A 35 -10.47 -5.58 -3.06
C LEU A 35 -10.56 -4.16 -2.52
N GLU A 36 -11.71 -3.73 -2.01
CA GLU A 36 -11.87 -2.43 -1.36
C GLU A 36 -10.94 -2.29 -0.17
N GLU A 37 -10.93 -3.27 0.74
CA GLU A 37 -10.05 -3.30 1.91
C GLU A 37 -8.58 -3.19 1.49
N LYS A 38 -8.14 -3.98 0.50
CA LYS A 38 -6.75 -3.95 0.03
C LYS A 38 -6.36 -2.68 -0.72
N LEU A 39 -7.29 -2.06 -1.44
CA LEU A 39 -7.05 -0.79 -2.11
C LEU A 39 -7.02 0.37 -1.11
N GLU A 40 -7.86 0.33 -0.07
CA GLU A 40 -7.90 1.32 1.01
C GLU A 40 -6.66 1.23 1.92
N GLU A 41 -6.22 0.02 2.30
CA GLU A 41 -4.93 -0.21 2.99
C GLU A 41 -3.76 0.43 2.22
N LYS A 42 -3.71 0.23 0.90
CA LYS A 42 -2.62 0.74 0.07
C LYS A 42 -2.65 2.27 -0.08
N THR A 43 -3.84 2.84 -0.17
CA THR A 43 -4.03 4.29 -0.27
C THR A 43 -3.68 4.96 1.05
N SER A 44 -4.15 4.40 2.17
CA SER A 44 -3.87 4.91 3.52
C SER A 44 -2.40 4.85 3.88
N LEU A 45 -1.67 3.80 3.48
CA LEU A 45 -0.21 3.74 3.70
C LEU A 45 0.54 4.82 2.92
N ARG A 46 0.15 5.09 1.67
CA ARG A 46 0.79 6.15 0.89
C ARG A 46 0.54 7.53 1.51
N GLU A 47 -0.71 7.79 1.90
CA GLU A 47 -1.09 9.04 2.52
C GLU A 47 -0.46 9.22 3.90
N SER A 48 -0.34 8.15 4.70
CA SER A 48 0.33 8.20 6.00
C SER A 48 1.81 8.53 5.85
N ILE A 49 2.53 7.90 4.91
CA ILE A 49 3.93 8.22 4.63
C ILE A 49 4.08 9.69 4.23
N ILE A 50 3.21 10.19 3.33
CA ILE A 50 3.27 11.60 2.90
C ILE A 50 3.01 12.55 4.08
N ARG A 51 2.03 12.22 4.93
CA ARG A 51 1.70 13.03 6.11
C ARG A 51 2.86 13.04 7.09
N ASP A 52 3.39 11.87 7.45
CA ASP A 52 4.47 11.72 8.41
C ASP A 52 5.73 12.46 7.95
N LEU A 53 6.07 12.40 6.66
CA LEU A 53 7.18 13.16 6.08
C LEU A 53 6.98 14.68 6.18
N LYS A 54 5.74 15.16 6.03
CA LYS A 54 5.42 16.59 6.15
C LYS A 54 5.47 17.05 7.61
N GLU A 55 4.90 16.29 8.52
CA GLU A 55 4.85 16.62 9.95
C GLU A 55 6.25 16.61 10.58
N ASN A 56 7.08 15.63 10.19
CA ASN A 56 8.43 15.48 10.70
C ASN A 56 9.50 16.22 9.88
N ARG A 57 9.10 17.06 8.92
CA ARG A 57 10.02 17.80 8.05
C ARG A 57 11.10 18.54 8.83
N TRP A 58 10.74 19.21 9.92
CA TRP A 58 11.67 19.96 10.76
C TRP A 58 12.72 19.06 11.43
N ILE A 59 12.34 17.84 11.82
CA ILE A 59 13.26 16.83 12.37
C ILE A 59 14.23 16.39 11.29
N HIS A 60 13.72 16.06 10.10
CA HIS A 60 14.55 15.67 8.96
C HIS A 60 15.54 16.77 8.56
N GLU A 61 15.11 18.03 8.51
CA GLU A 61 15.99 19.17 8.21
C GLU A 61 17.04 19.40 9.32
N LYS A 62 16.68 19.20 10.58
CA LYS A 62 17.62 19.31 11.71
C LYS A 62 18.68 18.22 11.67
N VAL A 63 18.28 16.97 11.47
CA VAL A 63 19.20 15.83 11.32
C VAL A 63 20.11 16.05 10.11
N MET A 64 19.57 16.46 8.97
CA MET A 64 20.39 16.76 7.79
C MET A 64 21.47 17.82 8.08
N LYS A 65 21.14 18.89 8.81
CA LYS A 65 22.12 19.92 9.20
C LYS A 65 23.15 19.44 10.20
N GLU A 66 22.77 18.55 11.12
CA GLU A 66 23.70 17.99 12.11
C GLU A 66 24.69 17.00 11.47
N TRP A 67 24.28 16.33 10.39
CA TRP A 67 25.08 15.29 9.74
C TRP A 67 25.79 15.76 8.46
N SER A 68 25.54 16.99 7.99
CA SER A 68 26.11 17.50 6.74
C SER A 68 27.64 17.62 6.75
N SER A 69 28.25 17.83 7.92
CA SER A 69 29.71 17.85 8.06
C SER A 69 30.33 16.47 7.84
N LEU A 70 29.67 15.40 8.31
CA LEU A 70 30.11 14.01 8.14
C LEU A 70 29.93 13.51 6.69
N GLU A 71 28.91 13.99 5.97
CA GLU A 71 28.75 13.68 4.54
C GLU A 71 29.89 14.27 3.70
N THR A 72 30.36 15.46 4.05
CA THR A 72 31.45 16.15 3.34
C THR A 72 32.80 15.46 3.58
N GLU A 73 33.03 14.90 4.77
CA GLU A 73 34.26 14.16 5.09
C GLU A 73 34.28 12.74 4.47
N GLY A 74 33.11 12.11 4.28
CA GLY A 74 32.97 10.75 3.75
C GLY A 74 33.11 10.62 2.23
N TRP A 75 33.02 11.73 1.50
CA TRP A 75 33.23 11.80 0.06
C TRP A 75 34.19 12.96 -0.26
N PRO A 76 35.51 12.76 -0.12
CA PRO A 76 36.47 13.74 -0.62
C PRO A 76 36.26 13.91 -2.13
N GLU A 77 35.86 15.12 -2.51
CA GLU A 77 35.73 15.54 -3.90
C GLU A 77 37.02 15.17 -4.66
N TYR A 78 36.88 14.46 -5.79
CA TYR A 78 37.95 14.25 -6.77
C TYR A 78 38.09 15.47 -7.68
#